data_AF-A0A7V8IFQ2-F1
#
_entry.id   AF-A0A7V8IFQ2-F1
#
_cell.length_a   1.000
_cell.length_b   1.000
_cell.length_c   1.000
_cell.angle_alpha   90.00
_cell.angle_beta   90.00
_cell.angle_gamma   90.00
#
_symmetry.space_group_name_H-M   'P 1'
#
loop_
_entity.id
_entity.type
_entity.pdbx_description
1 polymer ?
#
loop_
_entity_poly.entity_id
_entity_poly.type
_entity_poly.pdbx_seq_one_letter_code
_entity_poly.pdbx_strand_id
1 'polypeptide(L)' 'MGIKAQSSAHTKWLCKYHIVFSPKYRRKVIFNSIRSSVGEILRDLCKYKGVEIIEGHLMPDHVHMLVSI' A
#
# COMPACT_ATOMS: atom_id res chain seq x y z
N MET A 1 -23.75 -0.10 0.77
CA MET A 1 -22.84 -0.84 1.67
C MET A 1 -22.00 0.19 2.42
N GLY A 2 -22.25 0.37 3.72
CA GLY A 2 -21.62 1.43 4.52
C GLY A 2 -20.14 1.16 4.78
N ILE A 3 -19.34 2.23 4.85
CA ILE A 3 -17.92 2.14 5.16
C ILE A 3 -17.78 1.72 6.64
N LYS A 4 -17.16 0.56 6.90
CA LYS A 4 -16.99 0.02 8.25
C LYS A 4 -15.82 0.74 8.96
N ALA A 5 -16.10 1.45 10.04
CA ALA A 5 -15.09 2.08 10.89
C ALA A 5 -14.53 1.08 11.91
N GLN A 6 -13.25 1.23 12.25
CA GLN A 6 -12.61 0.50 13.34
C GLN A 6 -12.89 1.18 14.69
N SER A 7 -12.76 0.43 15.78
CA SER A 7 -13.01 0.92 17.13
C SER A 7 -12.11 0.27 18.17
N SER A 8 -11.68 1.06 19.14
CA SER A 8 -11.05 0.65 20.40
C SER A 8 -11.87 1.19 21.57
N ALA A 9 -11.44 0.97 22.81
CA ALA A 9 -12.16 1.36 24.02
C ALA A 9 -12.54 2.85 24.07
N HIS A 10 -11.72 3.73 23.48
CA HIS A 10 -11.90 5.18 23.56
C HIS A 10 -11.81 5.92 22.21
N THR A 11 -11.67 5.19 21.10
CA THR A 11 -11.50 5.81 19.77
C THR A 11 -12.25 5.01 18.72
N LYS A 12 -12.92 5.70 17.79
CA LYS A 12 -13.39 5.13 16.53
C LYS A 12 -12.69 5.86 15.39
N TRP A 13 -12.23 5.12 14.40
CA TRP A 13 -11.49 5.71 13.29
C TRP A 13 -11.80 5.00 11.97
N LEU A 14 -11.57 5.74 10.90
CA LEU A 14 -11.58 5.24 9.54
C LEU A 14 -10.44 5.95 8.81
N CYS A 15 -9.26 5.36 8.88
CA CYS A 15 -8.03 5.98 8.39
C CYS A 15 -7.59 5.26 7.13
N LYS A 16 -8.00 5.80 5.98
CA LYS A 16 -7.56 5.32 4.67
C LYS A 16 -6.55 6.29 4.08
N TYR A 17 -5.45 5.74 3.55
CA TYR A 17 -4.38 6.53 2.95
C TYR A 17 -4.08 6.04 1.54
N HIS A 18 -4.03 6.98 0.59
CA HIS A 18 -3.50 6.74 -0.74
C HIS A 18 -2.01 7.08 -0.76
N ILE A 19 -1.18 6.07 -0.89
CA ILE A 19 0.27 6.17 -0.82
C ILE A 19 0.85 5.87 -2.21
N VAL A 20 1.70 6.78 -2.70
CA VAL A 20 2.34 6.66 -4.00
C VAL A 20 3.86 6.67 -3.85
N PHE A 21 4.53 5.66 -4.41
CA PHE A 21 5.99 5.59 -4.46
C PHE A 21 6.45 5.66 -5.92
N SER A 22 7.58 6.29 -6.18
CA SER A 22 8.24 6.21 -7.49
C SER A 22 9.72 5.86 -7.31
N PRO A 23 10.30 5.00 -8.17
CA PRO A 23 11.73 4.79 -8.21
C PRO A 23 12.46 6.11 -8.50
N LYS A 24 13.68 6.25 -7.97
CA LYS A 24 14.51 7.44 -8.19
C LYS A 24 14.66 7.70 -9.69
N TYR A 25 14.39 8.94 -10.10
CA TYR A 25 14.34 9.37 -11.52
C TYR A 25 13.30 8.64 -12.40
N ARG A 26 12.30 7.96 -11.82
CA ARG A 26 11.26 7.21 -12.56
C ARG A 26 11.83 6.19 -13.56
N ARG A 27 12.94 5.54 -13.20
CA ARG A 27 13.61 4.54 -14.07
C ARG A 27 12.76 3.29 -14.25
N LYS A 28 12.12 3.17 -15.41
CA LYS A 28 11.17 2.08 -15.75
C LYS A 28 11.81 0.70 -15.88
N VAL A 29 12.98 0.62 -16.54
CA VAL A 29 13.60 -0.67 -16.92
C VAL A 29 13.95 -1.52 -15.70
N ILE A 30 14.66 -0.93 -14.73
CA ILE A 30 15.06 -1.62 -13.50
C ILE A 30 13.83 -1.88 -12.62
N PHE A 31 12.88 -0.95 -12.57
CA PHE A 31 11.69 -1.13 -11.75
C PHE A 31 10.82 -2.30 -12.23
N ASN A 32 10.69 -2.46 -13.55
CA ASN A 32 9.90 -3.55 -14.12
C ASN A 32 10.49 -4.94 -13.82
N SER A 33 11.82 -5.07 -13.74
CA SER A 33 12.47 -6.36 -13.40
C SER A 33 12.31 -6.71 -11.93
N ILE A 34 12.33 -5.73 -11.01
CA ILE A 34 12.20 -5.95 -9.57
C ILE A 34 10.75 -5.86 -9.05
N ARG A 35 9.80 -5.54 -9.92
CA ARG A 35 8.38 -5.30 -9.59
C ARG A 35 7.77 -6.40 -8.71
N SER A 36 8.05 -7.68 -9.03
CA SER A 36 7.49 -8.81 -8.29
C SER A 36 7.98 -8.82 -6.84
N SER A 37 9.30 -8.72 -6.65
CA SER A 37 9.92 -8.69 -5.33
C SER A 37 9.50 -7.47 -4.52
N VAL A 38 9.35 -6.30 -5.14
CA VAL A 38 8.82 -5.10 -4.48
C VAL A 38 7.40 -5.34 -3.98
N GLY A 39 6.55 -5.99 -4.79
CA GLY A 39 5.19 -6.34 -4.40
C GLY A 39 5.12 -7.29 -3.21
N GLU A 40 5.99 -8.30 -3.18
CA GLU A 40 6.11 -9.24 -2.05
C GLU A 40 6.54 -8.53 -0.76
N ILE A 41 7.62 -7.74 -0.82
CA ILE A 41 8.15 -6.98 0.32
C ILE A 41 7.07 -6.05 0.91
N LEU A 42 6.31 -5.34 0.05
CA LEU A 42 5.27 -4.44 0.51
C LEU A 42 4.11 -5.18 1.22
N ARG A 43 3.71 -6.35 0.70
CA ARG A 43 2.67 -7.18 1.33
C ARG A 43 3.12 -7.72 2.68
N ASP A 44 4.34 -8.23 2.76
CA ASP A 44 4.92 -8.76 4.00
C ASP A 44 5.05 -7.65 5.05
N LEU A 45 5.49 -6.46 4.64
CA LEU A 45 5.59 -5.31 5.53
C LEU A 45 4.22 -4.87 6.08
N CYS A 46 3.20 -4.80 5.22
CA CYS A 46 1.85 -4.44 5.66
C CYS A 46 1.29 -5.48 6.62
N LYS A 47 1.48 -6.78 6.32
CA LYS A 47 1.09 -7.88 7.21
C LYS A 47 1.81 -7.79 8.57
N TYR A 48 3.11 -7.54 8.56
CA TYR A 48 3.91 -7.39 9.78
C TYR A 48 3.45 -6.20 10.63
N LYS A 49 3.05 -5.10 10.00
CA LYS A 49 2.56 -3.89 10.69
C LYS A 49 1.07 -3.91 11.03
N GLY A 50 0.33 -4.95 10.62
CA GLY A 50 -1.12 -5.03 10.80
C GLY A 50 -1.91 -4.02 9.96
N VAL A 51 -1.33 -3.55 8.85
CA VAL A 51 -1.96 -2.59 7.94
C VAL A 51 -2.75 -3.36 6.87
N GLU A 52 -4.00 -2.99 6.65
CA GLU A 52 -4.85 -3.60 5.65
C GLU A 52 -4.61 -2.96 4.28
N ILE A 53 -4.29 -3.75 3.26
CA ILE A 53 -4.19 -3.29 1.87
C ILE A 53 -5.57 -3.42 1.24
N ILE A 54 -6.19 -2.30 0.88
CA ILE A 54 -7.49 -2.26 0.18
C ILE A 54 -7.26 -2.42 -1.32
N GLU A 55 -6.33 -1.64 -1.89
CA GLU A 55 -5.95 -1.69 -3.31
C GLU A 55 -4.44 -1.52 -3.46
N GLY A 56 -3.87 -2.12 -4.51
CA GLY A 56 -2.44 -2.03 -4.80
C GLY A 56 -2.14 -2.24 -6.28
N HIS A 57 -1.58 -1.22 -6.93
CA HIS A 57 -1.21 -1.23 -8.34
C HIS A 57 0.29 -0.93 -8.52
N LEU A 58 0.99 -1.85 -9.18
CA LEU A 58 2.40 -1.72 -9.55
C LEU A 58 2.49 -1.31 -11.03
N MET A 59 2.72 -0.02 -11.28
CA MET A 59 2.92 0.55 -12.62
C MET A 59 4.41 0.56 -13.00
N PRO A 60 4.78 0.69 -14.29
CA PRO A 60 6.19 0.65 -14.71
C PRO A 60 7.10 1.71 -14.08
N ASP A 61 6.56 2.85 -13.65
CA ASP A 61 7.31 3.98 -13.07
C ASP A 61 6.81 4.45 -11.70
N HIS A 62 5.83 3.78 -11.10
CA HIS A 62 5.33 4.11 -9.77
C HIS A 62 4.45 2.99 -9.19
N VAL A 63 4.14 3.10 -7.91
CA VAL A 63 3.25 2.18 -7.19
C VAL A 63 2.16 3.00 -6.53
N HIS A 64 0.91 2.58 -6.67
CA HIS A 64 -0.22 3.12 -5.92
C HIS A 64 -0.68 2.08 -4.90
N MET A 65 -0.86 2.50 -3.65
CA MET A 65 -1.49 1.66 -2.64
C MET A 65 -2.56 2.45 -1.91
N LEU A 66 -3.73 1.84 -1.73
CA LEU A 66 -4.74 2.29 -0.81
C LEU A 66 -4.70 1.38 0.40
N VAL A 67 -4.36 1.92 1.56
CA VAL A 67 -4.24 1.17 2.82
C VAL A 67 -5.19 1.69 3.89
N SER A 68 -5.60 0.82 4.80
CA SER A 68 -6.31 1.17 6.02
C SER A 68 -5.48 0.83 7.25
N ILE A 69 -5.46 1.75 8.20
CA ILE A 69 -4.84 1.61 9.53
C ILE A 69 -5.95 1.70 10.58
#